data_AF-A0A527GID6-F1
#
_entry.id   AF-A0A527GID6-F1
#
_cell.length_a   1.000
_cell.length_b   1.000
_cell.length_c   1.000
_cell.angle_alpha   90.00
_cell.angle_beta   90.00
_cell.angle_gamma   90.00
#
_symmetry.space_group_name_H-M   'P 1'
#
loop_
_entity.id
_entity.type
_entity.pdbx_description
1 polymer ?
#
loop_
_entity_poly.entity_id
_entity_poly.type
_entity_poly.pdbx_seq_one_letter_code
_entity_poly.pdbx_strand_id
1 'polypeptide(L)'
;ANLNNSANVGLLDPIMPGAQDYFLSIDRMCTAVWAGADPKASLETAAAEWNETTDRLGVDSQKGFYTEFLKLPGATADNTVEKLGMAVTL
;
A
#
# COMPACT_ATOMS: atom_id res chain seq x y z
N ALA A 1 -25.40 -1.13 4.46
CA ALA A 1 -24.29 -0.28 3.99
C ALA A 1 -24.36 -0.20 2.48
N ASN A 2 -24.37 0.99 1.90
CA ASN A 2 -24.20 1.18 0.46
C ASN A 2 -22.73 1.55 0.17
N LEU A 3 -22.34 1.57 -1.11
CA LEU A 3 -20.96 1.89 -1.51
C LEU A 3 -20.55 3.31 -1.06
N ASN A 4 -21.51 4.24 -0.98
CA ASN A 4 -21.27 5.60 -0.53
C ASN A 4 -20.80 5.65 0.95
N ASN A 5 -21.48 4.92 1.84
CA ASN A 5 -21.09 4.84 3.24
C ASN A 5 -19.71 4.19 3.42
N SER A 6 -19.34 3.25 2.55
CA SER A 6 -18.00 2.63 2.59
C SER A 6 -16.88 3.61 2.25
N ALA A 7 -17.13 4.62 1.41
CA ALA A 7 -16.13 5.64 1.07
C ALA A 7 -15.74 6.52 2.26
N ASN A 8 -16.62 6.64 3.28
CA ASN A 8 -16.36 7.45 4.47
C ASN A 8 -15.31 6.81 5.41
N VAL A 9 -15.18 5.48 5.38
CA VAL A 9 -14.27 4.70 6.23
C VAL A 9 -13.16 3.99 5.45
N GLY A 10 -13.21 4.06 4.11
CA GLY A 10 -12.22 3.44 3.23
C GLY A 10 -10.82 4.04 3.43
N LEU A 11 -9.81 3.19 3.24
CA LEU A 11 -8.42 3.60 3.24
C LEU A 11 -7.92 3.69 1.80
N LEU A 12 -7.06 4.68 1.57
CA LEU A 12 -6.35 4.80 0.31
C LEU A 12 -5.20 3.81 0.29
N ASP A 13 -5.08 3.08 -0.81
CA ASP A 13 -3.86 2.37 -1.11
C ASP A 13 -2.70 3.38 -1.28
N PRO A 14 -1.47 3.05 -0.86
CA PRO A 14 -0.32 3.91 -1.08
C PRO A 14 -0.15 4.28 -2.57
N ILE A 15 -0.30 5.58 -2.90
CA ILE A 15 -0.17 6.10 -4.27
C ILE A 15 1.23 6.66 -4.58
N MET A 16 2.28 6.05 -4.02
CA MET A 16 3.66 6.48 -4.23
C MET A 16 4.22 5.96 -5.56
N PRO A 17 5.21 6.64 -6.17
CA PRO A 17 5.92 6.10 -7.32
C PRO A 17 6.50 4.70 -7.02
N GLY A 18 6.18 3.72 -7.86
CA GLY A 18 6.60 2.33 -7.68
C GLY A 18 5.74 1.49 -6.73
N ALA A 19 4.66 2.03 -6.13
CA ALA A 19 3.77 1.30 -5.21
C ALA A 19 3.32 -0.07 -5.79
N GLN A 20 2.97 -0.09 -7.07
CA GLN A 20 2.55 -1.32 -7.77
C GLN A 20 3.64 -2.40 -7.79
N ASP A 21 4.92 -2.04 -7.88
CA ASP A 21 6.02 -3.00 -7.89
C ASP A 21 6.10 -3.73 -6.54
N TYR A 22 5.90 -3.00 -5.43
CA TYR A 22 5.86 -3.58 -4.09
C TYR A 22 4.65 -4.51 -3.91
N PHE A 23 3.45 -4.08 -4.33
CA PHE A 23 2.24 -4.89 -4.22
C PHE A 23 2.35 -6.18 -5.02
N LEU A 24 2.81 -6.08 -6.26
CA LEU A 24 2.91 -7.23 -7.16
C LEU A 24 3.97 -8.23 -6.69
N SER A 25 5.04 -7.77 -6.05
CA SER A 25 6.04 -8.64 -5.43
C SER A 25 5.43 -9.52 -4.33
N ILE A 26 4.60 -8.94 -3.44
CA ILE A 26 3.86 -9.72 -2.44
C ILE A 26 2.84 -10.66 -3.08
N ASP A 27 2.08 -10.20 -4.07
CA ASP A 27 1.08 -11.04 -4.75
C ASP A 27 1.74 -12.27 -5.40
N ARG A 28 2.90 -12.08 -6.05
CA ARG A 28 3.68 -13.18 -6.64
C ARG A 28 4.23 -14.11 -5.57
N MET A 29 4.71 -13.58 -4.46
CA MET A 29 5.17 -14.38 -3.32
C MET A 29 4.05 -15.26 -2.77
N CYS A 30 2.87 -14.70 -2.50
CA CYS A 30 1.70 -15.47 -2.05
C CYS A 30 1.30 -16.54 -3.07
N THR A 31 1.28 -16.17 -4.35
CA THR A 31 0.97 -17.10 -5.45
C THR A 31 1.96 -18.27 -5.50
N ALA A 32 3.26 -18.01 -5.35
CA ALA A 32 4.29 -19.04 -5.33
C ALA A 32 4.13 -19.98 -4.13
N VAL A 33 3.84 -19.44 -2.95
CA VAL A 33 3.59 -20.24 -1.74
C VAL A 33 2.36 -21.13 -1.91
N TRP A 34 1.27 -20.61 -2.46
CA TRP A 34 0.08 -21.43 -2.74
C TRP A 34 0.32 -22.51 -3.80
N ALA A 35 1.27 -22.28 -4.71
CA ALA A 35 1.72 -23.28 -5.68
C ALA A 35 2.70 -24.32 -5.08
N GLY A 36 3.06 -24.21 -3.80
CA GLY A 36 3.90 -25.17 -3.08
C GLY A 36 5.38 -24.78 -2.96
N ALA A 37 5.77 -23.55 -3.31
CA ALA A 37 7.11 -23.04 -3.04
C ALA A 37 7.35 -22.88 -1.53
N ASP A 38 8.61 -22.96 -1.10
CA ASP A 38 8.97 -22.72 0.30
C ASP A 38 8.61 -21.28 0.72
N PRO A 39 7.85 -21.08 1.82
CA PRO A 39 7.43 -19.76 2.26
C PRO A 39 8.59 -18.82 2.60
N LYS A 40 9.64 -19.33 3.22
CA LYS A 40 10.78 -18.52 3.63
C LYS A 40 11.56 -18.03 2.41
N ALA A 41 11.89 -18.91 1.49
CA ALA A 41 12.57 -18.56 0.24
C ALA A 41 11.74 -17.58 -0.61
N SER A 42 10.41 -17.75 -0.63
CA SER A 42 9.51 -16.85 -1.36
C SER A 42 9.46 -15.46 -0.73
N LEU A 43 9.45 -15.37 0.60
CA LEU A 43 9.57 -14.09 1.33
C LEU A 43 10.93 -13.42 1.12
N GLU A 44 12.02 -14.18 1.12
CA GLU A 44 13.37 -13.68 0.86
C GLU A 44 13.48 -13.09 -0.55
N THR A 45 12.86 -13.75 -1.54
CA THR A 45 12.76 -13.22 -2.92
C THR A 45 12.02 -11.89 -2.95
N ALA A 46 10.82 -11.81 -2.36
CA ALA A 46 10.05 -10.56 -2.34
C ALA A 46 10.78 -9.43 -1.61
N ALA A 47 11.45 -9.73 -0.50
CA ALA A 47 12.26 -8.75 0.22
C ALA A 47 13.41 -8.22 -0.64
N ALA A 48 14.06 -9.06 -1.45
CA ALA A 48 15.10 -8.63 -2.38
C ALA A 48 14.54 -7.73 -3.50
N GLU A 49 13.38 -8.08 -4.08
CA GLU A 49 12.70 -7.25 -5.10
C GLU A 49 12.28 -5.88 -4.56
N TRP A 50 11.86 -5.81 -3.29
CA TRP A 50 11.55 -4.56 -2.60
C TRP A 50 12.79 -3.69 -2.41
N ASN A 51 13.93 -4.29 -2.03
CA ASN A 51 15.19 -3.56 -1.93
C ASN A 51 15.60 -2.99 -3.29
N GLU A 52 15.56 -3.80 -4.35
CA GLU A 52 15.87 -3.35 -5.71
C GLU A 52 14.97 -2.20 -6.16
N THR A 53 13.67 -2.30 -5.88
CA THR A 53 12.70 -1.26 -6.18
C THR A 53 13.03 0.03 -5.43
N THR A 54 13.34 -0.08 -4.14
CA THR A 54 13.69 1.08 -3.30
C THR A 54 15.00 1.73 -3.74
N ASP A 55 16.02 0.94 -4.05
CA ASP A 55 17.33 1.41 -4.50
C ASP A 55 17.21 2.15 -5.84
N ARG A 56 16.42 1.60 -6.78
CA ARG A 56 16.15 2.22 -8.09
C ARG A 56 15.40 3.54 -7.97
N LEU A 57 14.47 3.66 -7.02
CA LEU A 57 13.63 4.84 -6.83
C LEU A 57 14.24 5.88 -5.88
N GLY A 58 15.21 5.46 -5.07
CA GLY A 58 15.87 6.26 -4.04
C GLY A 58 15.08 6.27 -2.72
N VAL A 59 15.72 5.78 -1.65
CA VAL A 59 15.15 5.70 -0.28
C VAL A 59 14.61 7.04 0.20
N ASP A 60 15.36 8.12 0.04
CA ASP A 60 14.95 9.43 0.55
C ASP A 60 13.79 10.03 -0.24
N SER A 61 13.75 9.82 -1.56
CA SER A 61 12.61 10.18 -2.39
C SER A 61 11.35 9.44 -1.95
N GLN A 62 11.46 8.12 -1.71
CA GLN A 62 10.35 7.29 -1.25
C GLN A 62 9.82 7.75 0.11
N LYS A 63 10.69 8.11 1.06
CA LYS A 63 10.27 8.73 2.34
C LYS A 63 9.53 10.05 2.13
N GLY A 64 10.00 10.88 1.20
CA GLY A 64 9.34 12.13 0.82
C GLY A 64 7.93 11.88 0.30
N PHE A 65 7.76 10.96 -0.66
CA PHE A 65 6.45 10.60 -1.19
C PHE A 65 5.52 10.01 -0.13
N TYR A 66 6.04 9.18 0.78
CA TYR A 66 5.25 8.63 1.88
C TYR A 66 4.75 9.72 2.82
N THR A 67 5.60 10.71 3.12
CA THR A 67 5.24 11.86 3.95
C THR A 67 4.12 12.68 3.31
N GLU A 68 4.15 12.88 1.99
CA GLU A 68 3.06 13.57 1.27
C GLU A 68 1.78 12.72 1.23
N PHE A 69 1.89 11.41 1.01
CA PHE A 69 0.75 10.48 1.06
C PHE A 69 0.00 10.56 2.39
N LEU A 70 0.71 10.58 3.52
CA LEU A 70 0.10 10.63 4.86
C LEU A 70 -0.77 11.88 5.11
N LYS A 71 -0.62 12.95 4.30
CA LYS A 71 -1.45 14.16 4.39
C LYS A 71 -2.84 13.97 3.77
N LEU A 72 -3.05 12.93 2.98
CA LEU A 72 -4.32 12.69 2.28
C LEU A 72 -5.38 12.13 3.24
N PRO A 73 -6.66 12.54 3.10
CA PRO A 73 -7.78 11.87 3.76
C PRO A 73 -7.80 10.37 3.43
N GLY A 74 -7.91 9.53 4.47
CA GLY A 74 -7.92 8.08 4.32
C GLY A 74 -6.56 7.42 4.14
N ALA A 75 -5.45 8.16 4.25
CA ALA A 75 -4.11 7.56 4.22
C ALA A 75 -3.83 6.61 5.40
N THR A 76 -4.56 6.77 6.51
CA THR A 76 -4.49 5.94 7.72
C THR A 76 -5.88 5.75 8.32
N ALA A 77 -6.02 4.77 9.22
CA ALA A 77 -7.26 4.56 9.96
C ALA A 77 -7.64 5.76 10.85
N ASP A 78 -6.70 6.65 11.18
CA ASP A 78 -6.92 7.81 12.05
C ASP A 78 -7.36 9.07 11.30
N ASN A 79 -7.23 9.11 9.98
CA ASN A 79 -7.58 10.26 9.16
C ASN A 79 -8.57 9.92 8.04
N THR A 80 -9.45 8.94 8.24
CA THR A 80 -10.53 8.63 7.29
C THR A 80 -11.38 9.87 6.97
N VAL A 81 -12.03 9.86 5.80
CA VAL A 81 -12.91 10.96 5.36
C VAL A 81 -13.94 11.31 6.43
N GLU A 82 -14.51 10.31 7.10
CA GLU A 82 -15.42 10.52 8.23
C GLU A 82 -14.74 11.20 9.43
N LYS A 83 -13.58 10.71 9.86
CA LYS A 83 -12.86 11.25 11.03
C LYS A 83 -12.39 12.69 10.81
N LEU A 84 -12.20 13.09 9.57
CA LEU A 84 -11.87 14.48 9.19
C LEU A 84 -13.11 15.38 9.07
N GLY A 85 -14.31 14.88 9.36
CA GLY A 85 -15.56 15.63 9.23
C GLY A 85 -15.96 15.91 7.78
N MET A 86 -15.42 15.16 6.83
CA MET A 86 -15.64 15.29 5.39
C MET A 86 -16.59 14.22 4.85
N ALA A 87 -17.35 13.56 5.74
CA ALA A 87 -18.25 12.47 5.38
C ALA A 87 -19.23 12.89 4.27
N VAL A 88 -19.30 12.09 3.22
CA VAL A 88 -20.28 12.28 2.15
C VAL A 88 -21.62 11.75 2.64
N THR A 89 -22.65 12.60 2.57
CA THR A 89 -24.04 12.23 2.83
C THR A 89 -24.82 12.41 1.52
N LEU A 90 -25.25 11.29 0.92
CA LEU A 90 -26.19 11.28 -0.19
C LEU A 90 -27.62 11.06 0.30
#